data_AF-A0A8J3Z0V7-F1
#
_entry.id   AF-A0A8J3Z0V7-F1
#
_cell.length_a   1.000
_cell.length_b   1.000
_cell.length_c   1.000
_cell.angle_alpha   90.00
_cell.angle_beta   90.00
_cell.angle_gamma   90.00
#
_symmetry.space_group_name_H-M   'P 1'
#
loop_
_entity.id
_entity.type
_entity.pdbx_description
1 polymer ?
#
loop_
_entity_poly.entity_id
_entity_poly.type
_entity_poly.pdbx_seq_one_letter_code
_entity_poly.pdbx_strand_id
1 'polypeptide(L)'
;MRRIAVLDAPSNLGLRPPTATSVPGCYKAPGALRDHRLIDRLKARDAGCLTPPRYDPGDWRPGDGVAHAADIARYSVQLADRIGAIIAAGEFPLVLGGDCSVLLGAAVLAGRLDGRYGLVFVDGHSDFRHPGNASYVGAAAGEDLALVTGRGQPDLTGIEGRRPYFRDIDVAVLGIRPQDEYRIELQAAGIAYRAVPELRSDGAARSAQWARQVLQDCDGYWVHIDVDVLDPAVMPAVDAPDAGGIAYAELELLLAGLVNTSRCLGVELTVFDPDYDPDGQYAGELVELLVTGLAPVGAAPVDGAGSASGARRPRVPIARSTFADFAPAPRQSPEAPAPRRSPEAPAAEEPAEQPKATSDAAPAAPEPRPAPEPRPAPEPEPAPEPRPAAEPVTVPTQAGPPDEPKAPKRQVDHGPGKLRRRPAT
;
A
#
# COMPACT_ATOMS: atom_id res chain seq x y z
N MET A 1 20.27 -3.15 18.90
CA MET A 1 19.81 -4.32 18.11
C MET A 1 18.44 -4.71 18.60
N ARG A 2 17.46 -4.79 17.71
CA ARG A 2 16.10 -5.26 18.04
C ARG A 2 15.91 -6.63 17.40
N ARG A 3 15.33 -7.57 18.13
CA ARG A 3 14.92 -8.85 17.54
C ARG A 3 13.67 -8.60 16.69
N ILE A 4 13.64 -9.12 15.46
CA ILE A 4 12.44 -9.07 14.62
C ILE A 4 11.41 -10.08 15.16
N ALA A 5 10.15 -9.67 15.22
CA ALA A 5 9.03 -10.54 15.49
C ALA A 5 8.05 -10.48 14.31
N VAL A 6 7.78 -11.63 13.71
CA VAL A 6 6.92 -11.73 12.53
C VAL A 6 5.50 -12.04 12.96
N LEU A 7 4.56 -11.18 12.62
CA LEU A 7 3.14 -11.30 12.93
C LEU A 7 2.36 -11.43 11.62
N ASP A 8 1.58 -12.49 11.46
CA ASP A 8 0.71 -12.63 10.30
C ASP A 8 -0.59 -11.88 10.56
N ALA A 9 -0.97 -11.05 9.59
CA ALA A 9 -2.23 -10.33 9.54
C ALA A 9 -2.91 -10.55 8.17
N PRO A 10 -3.32 -11.78 7.84
CA PRO A 10 -3.79 -12.19 6.50
C PRO A 10 -5.20 -11.65 6.14
N SER A 11 -5.51 -10.38 6.41
CA SER A 11 -6.81 -9.80 6.05
C SER A 11 -6.85 -9.45 4.58
N ASN A 12 -7.92 -9.85 3.89
CA ASN A 12 -8.24 -9.45 2.51
C ASN A 12 -9.57 -8.66 2.43
N LEU A 13 -10.10 -8.20 3.58
CA LEU A 13 -11.39 -7.53 3.71
C LEU A 13 -11.48 -6.16 3.02
N GLY A 14 -10.35 -5.48 2.85
CA GLY A 14 -10.25 -4.16 2.22
C GLY A 14 -10.30 -4.19 0.70
N LEU A 15 -10.15 -5.37 0.08
CA LEU A 15 -10.19 -5.52 -1.37
C LEU A 15 -11.59 -5.80 -1.90
N ARG A 16 -11.79 -5.45 -3.17
CA ARG A 16 -12.92 -5.96 -3.96
C ARG A 16 -12.56 -7.34 -4.49
N PRO A 17 -13.54 -8.23 -4.67
CA PRO A 17 -13.24 -9.54 -5.17
C PRO A 17 -12.88 -9.43 -6.67
N PRO A 18 -11.86 -10.17 -7.16
CA PRO A 18 -11.47 -10.13 -8.58
C PRO A 18 -12.62 -10.48 -9.54
N THR A 19 -13.57 -11.28 -9.06
CA THR A 19 -14.82 -11.65 -9.74
C THR A 19 -15.96 -11.68 -8.71
N ALA A 20 -17.22 -11.70 -9.14
CA ALA A 20 -18.36 -11.75 -8.21
C ALA A 20 -18.38 -12.98 -7.27
N THR A 21 -17.58 -14.02 -7.56
CA THR A 21 -17.55 -15.29 -6.82
C THR A 21 -16.19 -15.64 -6.23
N SER A 22 -15.15 -14.85 -6.50
CA SER A 22 -13.81 -15.12 -5.98
C SER A 22 -13.56 -14.38 -4.66
N VAL A 23 -12.59 -14.87 -3.92
CA VAL A 23 -12.05 -14.22 -2.72
C VAL A 23 -10.65 -13.75 -3.09
N PRO A 24 -10.26 -12.49 -2.81
CA PRO A 24 -8.90 -12.01 -3.10
C PRO A 24 -7.86 -12.93 -2.45
N GLY A 25 -6.80 -13.31 -3.18
CA GLY A 25 -5.88 -14.36 -2.76
C GLY A 25 -4.78 -13.89 -1.79
N CYS A 26 -4.58 -12.58 -1.67
CA CYS A 26 -3.51 -11.98 -0.85
C CYS A 26 -3.51 -12.41 0.64
N TYR A 27 -4.64 -12.87 1.21
CA TYR A 27 -4.64 -13.46 2.56
C TYR A 27 -3.71 -14.68 2.70
N LYS A 28 -3.31 -15.31 1.59
CA LYS A 28 -2.37 -16.44 1.55
C LYS A 28 -0.91 -16.00 1.69
N ALA A 29 -0.61 -14.70 1.52
CA ALA A 29 0.75 -14.17 1.49
C ALA A 29 1.61 -14.59 2.69
N PRO A 30 1.14 -14.52 3.95
CA PRO A 30 1.99 -14.92 5.08
C PRO A 30 2.40 -16.39 5.03
N GLY A 31 1.50 -17.27 4.57
CA GLY A 31 1.79 -18.70 4.38
C GLY A 31 2.86 -18.92 3.31
N ALA A 32 2.66 -18.34 2.13
CA ALA A 32 3.60 -18.44 1.02
C ALA A 32 5.00 -17.94 1.40
N LEU A 33 5.10 -16.77 2.05
CA LEU A 33 6.40 -16.24 2.50
C LEU A 33 7.07 -17.15 3.56
N ARG A 34 6.28 -17.76 4.45
CA ARG A 34 6.79 -18.68 5.48
C ARG A 34 7.33 -19.98 4.88
N ASP A 35 6.76 -20.47 3.78
CA ASP A 35 7.25 -21.66 3.08
C ASP A 35 8.70 -21.48 2.56
N HIS A 36 9.11 -20.23 2.31
CA HIS A 36 10.49 -19.86 2.00
C HIS A 36 11.38 -19.64 3.25
N ARG A 37 10.99 -20.23 4.38
CA ARG A 37 11.71 -20.24 5.68
C ARG A 37 11.97 -18.84 6.23
N LEU A 38 11.08 -17.88 5.97
CA LEU A 38 11.24 -16.47 6.36
C LEU A 38 11.66 -16.29 7.84
N ILE A 39 11.00 -17.00 8.76
CA ILE A 39 11.28 -16.92 10.21
C ILE A 39 12.73 -17.32 10.52
N ASP A 40 13.19 -18.45 9.99
CA ASP A 40 14.55 -18.95 10.20
C ASP A 40 15.59 -17.99 9.61
N ARG A 41 15.34 -17.52 8.39
CA ARG A 41 16.26 -16.65 7.64
C ARG A 41 16.44 -15.29 8.31
N LEU A 42 15.36 -14.72 8.84
CA LEU A 42 15.40 -13.50 9.63
C LEU A 42 15.90 -13.72 11.07
N LYS A 43 16.05 -14.98 11.51
CA LYS A 43 16.27 -15.35 12.93
C LYS A 43 15.23 -14.69 13.85
N ALA A 44 14.00 -14.58 13.34
CA ALA A 44 12.94 -13.84 13.99
C ALA A 44 12.27 -14.66 15.11
N ARG A 45 11.48 -13.99 15.94
CA ARG A 45 10.47 -14.66 16.75
C ARG A 45 9.20 -14.81 15.91
N ASP A 46 8.58 -15.97 15.97
CA ASP A 46 7.21 -16.11 15.48
C ASP A 46 6.24 -15.47 16.49
N ALA A 47 5.55 -14.41 16.06
CA ALA A 47 4.51 -13.76 16.84
C ALA A 47 3.11 -14.31 16.53
N GLY A 48 3.02 -15.36 15.72
CA GLY A 48 1.79 -16.06 15.35
C GLY A 48 0.96 -15.29 14.33
N CYS A 49 -0.31 -15.67 14.24
CA CYS A 49 -1.27 -15.08 13.32
C CYS A 49 -2.39 -14.37 14.10
N LEU A 50 -2.91 -13.29 13.54
CA LEU A 50 -4.20 -12.72 13.89
C LEU A 50 -5.20 -13.11 12.81
N THR A 51 -6.10 -14.04 13.12
CA THR A 51 -7.06 -14.55 12.14
C THR A 51 -8.14 -13.48 11.84
N PRO A 52 -8.28 -13.04 10.58
CA PRO A 52 -9.33 -12.09 10.21
C PRO A 52 -10.70 -12.78 10.15
N PRO A 53 -11.79 -12.00 10.20
CA PRO A 53 -13.10 -12.46 9.77
C PRO A 53 -13.07 -13.04 8.35
N ARG A 54 -14.04 -13.89 8.04
CA ARG A 54 -14.22 -14.43 6.70
C ARG A 54 -14.54 -13.29 5.73
N TYR A 55 -13.93 -13.31 4.55
CA TYR A 55 -14.33 -12.47 3.44
C TYR A 55 -15.75 -12.85 2.98
N ASP A 56 -16.71 -11.95 3.20
CA ASP A 56 -18.10 -12.09 2.78
C ASP A 56 -18.75 -10.71 2.63
N PRO A 57 -18.85 -10.18 1.40
CA PRO A 57 -19.44 -8.86 1.16
C PRO A 57 -20.96 -8.84 1.38
N GLY A 58 -21.61 -9.99 1.59
CA GLY A 58 -23.04 -10.07 1.85
C GLY A 58 -23.88 -9.41 0.75
N ASP A 59 -24.73 -8.46 1.13
CA ASP A 59 -25.59 -7.68 0.24
C ASP A 59 -25.04 -6.29 -0.11
N TRP A 60 -23.77 -6.01 0.21
CA TRP A 60 -23.12 -4.72 -0.02
C TRP A 60 -23.22 -4.28 -1.49
N ARG A 61 -23.43 -2.98 -1.70
CA ARG A 61 -23.49 -2.34 -3.02
C ARG A 61 -22.62 -1.08 -3.07
N PRO A 62 -22.11 -0.70 -4.25
CA PRO A 62 -21.51 0.62 -4.45
C PRO A 62 -22.43 1.73 -3.93
N GLY A 63 -21.90 2.57 -3.04
CA GLY A 63 -22.65 3.63 -2.36
C GLY A 63 -23.04 3.31 -0.91
N ASP A 64 -22.96 2.06 -0.46
CA ASP A 64 -23.19 1.67 0.94
C ASP A 64 -22.04 2.07 1.88
N GLY A 65 -20.96 2.64 1.32
CA GLY A 65 -19.70 2.90 2.01
C GLY A 65 -18.68 1.80 1.76
N VAL A 66 -17.67 1.73 2.61
CA VAL A 66 -16.59 0.76 2.54
C VAL A 66 -17.11 -0.65 2.88
N ALA A 67 -16.81 -1.62 2.01
CA ALA A 67 -17.16 -3.02 2.28
C ALA A 67 -16.43 -3.52 3.54
N HIS A 68 -17.10 -4.35 4.34
CA HIS A 68 -16.56 -4.92 5.59
C HIS A 68 -16.08 -3.89 6.63
N ALA A 69 -16.49 -2.62 6.58
CA ALA A 69 -15.96 -1.56 7.45
C ALA A 69 -15.97 -1.92 8.94
N ALA A 70 -17.06 -2.51 9.45
CA ALA A 70 -17.16 -2.90 10.86
C ALA A 70 -16.19 -4.04 11.24
N ASP A 71 -15.93 -4.97 10.32
CA ASP A 71 -14.97 -6.06 10.51
C ASP A 71 -13.53 -5.56 10.45
N ILE A 72 -13.24 -4.68 9.49
CA ILE A 72 -11.95 -3.99 9.38
C ILE A 72 -11.66 -3.22 10.66
N ALA A 73 -12.58 -2.36 11.12
CA ALA A 73 -12.40 -1.58 12.34
C ALA A 73 -12.09 -2.45 13.57
N ARG A 74 -12.84 -3.55 13.76
CA ARG A 74 -12.60 -4.50 14.85
C ARG A 74 -11.24 -5.18 14.73
N TYR A 75 -10.88 -5.58 13.53
CA TYR A 75 -9.60 -6.24 13.24
C TYR A 75 -8.42 -5.28 13.47
N SER A 76 -8.53 -4.02 13.06
CA SER A 76 -7.49 -2.99 13.27
C SER A 76 -7.19 -2.77 14.76
N VAL A 77 -8.21 -2.74 15.62
CA VAL A 77 -8.01 -2.66 17.09
C VAL A 77 -7.22 -3.86 17.61
N GLN A 78 -7.58 -5.08 17.18
CA GLN A 78 -6.88 -6.30 17.60
C GLN A 78 -5.45 -6.36 17.06
N LEU A 79 -5.23 -5.89 15.83
CA LEU A 79 -3.91 -5.80 15.23
C LEU A 79 -3.04 -4.77 15.95
N ALA A 80 -3.60 -3.61 16.31
CA ALA A 80 -2.94 -2.60 17.13
C ALA A 80 -2.48 -3.16 18.49
N ASP A 81 -3.31 -3.99 19.15
CA ASP A 81 -2.94 -4.67 20.39
C ASP A 81 -1.74 -5.61 20.20
N ARG A 82 -1.75 -6.41 19.13
CA ARG A 82 -0.67 -7.37 18.82
C ARG A 82 0.63 -6.69 18.47
N ILE A 83 0.60 -5.65 17.62
CA ILE A 83 1.77 -4.84 17.28
C ILE A 83 2.29 -4.11 18.53
N GLY A 84 1.39 -3.51 19.31
CA GLY A 84 1.73 -2.83 20.55
C GLY A 84 2.45 -3.74 21.57
N ALA A 85 2.00 -4.99 21.71
CA ALA A 85 2.66 -5.97 22.57
C ALA A 85 4.09 -6.31 22.12
N ILE A 86 4.33 -6.40 20.81
CA ILE A 86 5.67 -6.64 20.24
C ILE A 86 6.60 -5.45 20.55
N ILE A 87 6.13 -4.22 20.31
CA ILE A 87 6.90 -3.00 20.59
C ILE A 87 7.19 -2.88 22.08
N ALA A 88 6.21 -3.17 22.95
CA ALA A 88 6.38 -3.14 24.40
C ALA A 88 7.44 -4.14 24.89
N ALA A 89 7.60 -5.29 24.21
CA ALA A 89 8.67 -6.26 24.46
C ALA A 89 10.06 -5.79 23.98
N GLY A 90 10.16 -4.64 23.30
CA GLY A 90 11.40 -4.11 22.74
C GLY A 90 11.84 -4.80 21.43
N GLU A 91 10.91 -5.48 20.77
CA GLU A 91 11.11 -6.16 19.49
C GLU A 91 10.70 -5.25 18.32
N PHE A 92 11.09 -5.63 17.10
CA PHE A 92 10.71 -4.96 15.86
C PHE A 92 9.62 -5.77 15.15
N PRO A 93 8.37 -5.30 15.08
CA PRO A 93 7.32 -5.97 14.34
C PRO A 93 7.57 -5.91 12.83
N LEU A 94 7.57 -7.08 12.19
CA LEU A 94 7.32 -7.26 10.78
C LEU A 94 5.92 -7.87 10.64
N VAL A 95 4.98 -7.12 10.09
CA VAL A 95 3.61 -7.58 9.85
C VAL A 95 3.51 -8.10 8.42
N LEU A 96 3.09 -9.35 8.25
CA LEU A 96 2.79 -9.92 6.93
C LEU A 96 1.30 -9.77 6.70
N GLY A 97 0.91 -8.80 5.88
CA GLY A 97 -0.48 -8.48 5.60
C GLY A 97 -1.14 -9.44 4.61
N GLY A 98 -2.42 -9.17 4.35
CA GLY A 98 -3.05 -9.50 3.07
C GLY A 98 -3.12 -8.21 2.26
N ASP A 99 -4.22 -7.47 2.35
CA ASP A 99 -4.39 -6.17 1.69
C ASP A 99 -3.89 -4.96 2.51
N CYS A 100 -3.91 -3.76 1.91
CA CYS A 100 -3.43 -2.52 2.52
C CYS A 100 -4.26 -2.01 3.70
N SER A 101 -5.52 -2.42 3.86
CA SER A 101 -6.36 -2.00 5.00
C SER A 101 -5.82 -2.45 6.36
N VAL A 102 -4.86 -3.40 6.39
CA VAL A 102 -4.11 -3.74 7.61
C VAL A 102 -3.35 -2.55 8.19
N LEU A 103 -3.02 -1.53 7.38
CA LEU A 103 -2.40 -0.27 7.81
C LEU A 103 -3.19 0.42 8.92
N LEU A 104 -4.52 0.28 8.92
CA LEU A 104 -5.37 0.81 10.00
C LEU A 104 -4.97 0.25 11.37
N GLY A 105 -4.43 -0.96 11.46
CA GLY A 105 -3.92 -1.51 12.72
C GLY A 105 -2.72 -0.73 13.26
N ALA A 106 -1.76 -0.40 12.39
CA ALA A 106 -0.62 0.45 12.76
C ALA A 106 -1.05 1.91 13.03
N ALA A 107 -2.04 2.41 12.28
CA ALA A 107 -2.61 3.75 12.47
C ALA A 107 -3.33 3.89 13.83
N VAL A 108 -4.17 2.91 14.19
CA VAL A 108 -4.82 2.86 15.51
C VAL A 108 -3.77 2.78 16.62
N LEU A 109 -2.72 1.97 16.45
CA LEU A 109 -1.61 1.94 17.40
C LEU A 109 -0.94 3.32 17.54
N ALA A 110 -0.57 3.97 16.43
CA ALA A 110 0.05 5.29 16.43
C ALA A 110 -0.80 6.32 17.18
N GLY A 111 -2.13 6.29 16.96
CA GLY A 111 -3.06 7.13 17.69
C GLY A 111 -3.10 6.88 19.20
N ARG A 112 -2.79 5.66 19.67
CA ARG A 112 -2.75 5.28 21.10
C ARG A 112 -1.43 5.66 21.79
N LEU A 113 -0.36 5.90 21.03
CA LEU A 113 0.94 6.22 21.60
C LEU A 113 1.00 7.69 22.05
N ASP A 114 1.70 7.93 23.16
CA ASP A 114 2.09 9.29 23.52
C ASP A 114 3.16 9.79 22.54
N GLY A 115 2.91 10.93 21.88
CA GLY A 115 3.87 11.57 20.98
C GLY A 115 3.32 11.84 19.59
N ARG A 116 4.23 12.19 18.68
CA ARG A 116 3.97 12.45 17.26
C ARG A 116 4.56 11.31 16.45
N TYR A 117 3.75 10.55 15.74
CA TYR A 117 4.22 9.45 14.90
C TYR A 117 3.87 9.70 13.45
N GLY A 118 4.79 9.35 12.56
CA GLY A 118 4.62 9.49 11.12
C GLY A 118 4.43 8.18 10.39
N LEU A 119 4.22 8.29 9.09
CA LEU A 119 4.05 7.18 8.16
C LEU A 119 4.97 7.36 6.97
N VAL A 120 5.70 6.30 6.62
CA VAL A 120 6.31 6.15 5.30
C VAL A 120 5.44 5.16 4.52
N PHE A 121 4.82 5.63 3.45
CA PHE A 121 3.89 4.88 2.62
C PHE A 121 4.58 4.54 1.29
N VAL A 122 4.96 3.28 1.11
CA VAL A 122 5.69 2.79 -0.07
C VAL A 122 4.75 1.97 -0.92
N ASP A 123 4.35 2.49 -2.07
CA ASP A 123 3.21 1.97 -2.83
C ASP A 123 3.30 2.44 -4.30
N GLY A 124 2.76 1.64 -5.24
CA GLY A 124 2.61 2.05 -6.63
C GLY A 124 1.49 3.08 -6.85
N HIS A 125 0.53 3.12 -5.93
CA HIS A 125 -0.64 3.99 -5.89
C HIS A 125 -0.62 4.86 -4.63
N SER A 126 -1.36 5.97 -4.66
CA SER A 126 -1.49 6.81 -3.47
C SER A 126 -2.57 6.38 -2.50
N ASP A 127 -3.49 5.51 -2.92
CA ASP A 127 -4.66 5.04 -2.16
C ASP A 127 -5.41 6.18 -1.43
N PHE A 128 -5.47 7.32 -2.13
CA PHE A 128 -6.01 8.57 -1.61
C PHE A 128 -7.46 8.84 -2.04
N ARG A 129 -8.20 7.78 -2.41
CA ARG A 129 -9.61 7.88 -2.79
C ARG A 129 -10.47 8.11 -1.56
N HIS A 130 -11.38 9.07 -1.62
CA HIS A 130 -12.34 9.34 -0.53
C HIS A 130 -13.63 10.00 -1.06
N PRO A 131 -14.71 10.10 -0.25
CA PRO A 131 -15.99 10.67 -0.70
C PRO A 131 -15.95 12.15 -1.16
N GLY A 132 -14.80 12.81 -0.99
CA GLY A 132 -14.59 14.19 -1.41
C GLY A 132 -14.01 14.34 -2.82
N ASN A 133 -13.40 13.27 -3.36
CA ASN A 133 -12.79 13.26 -4.69
C ASN A 133 -13.33 12.13 -5.60
N ALA A 134 -14.10 11.19 -5.06
CA ALA A 134 -14.72 10.11 -5.83
C ALA A 134 -16.25 10.09 -5.68
N SER A 135 -16.94 9.61 -6.72
CA SER A 135 -18.40 9.46 -6.73
C SER A 135 -18.91 8.41 -5.74
N TYR A 136 -18.08 7.43 -5.40
CA TYR A 136 -18.32 6.49 -4.32
C TYR A 136 -16.99 5.89 -3.82
N VAL A 137 -17.04 5.35 -2.60
CA VAL A 137 -16.01 4.54 -1.96
C VAL A 137 -16.54 3.12 -1.72
N GLY A 138 -15.65 2.16 -1.51
CA GLY A 138 -16.05 0.77 -1.30
C GLY A 138 -14.92 -0.21 -1.00
N ALA A 139 -13.66 0.16 -1.15
CA ALA A 139 -12.53 -0.75 -1.00
C ALA A 139 -11.47 -0.09 -0.12
N ALA A 140 -11.42 -0.49 1.15
CA ALA A 140 -10.53 0.12 2.12
C ALA A 140 -9.06 0.08 1.71
N ALA A 141 -8.64 -0.92 0.92
CA ALA A 141 -7.27 -1.02 0.41
C ALA A 141 -6.93 0.21 -0.44
N GLY A 142 -7.68 0.48 -1.51
CA GLY A 142 -7.48 1.65 -2.39
C GLY A 142 -7.88 3.02 -1.80
N GLU A 143 -8.06 3.08 -0.49
CA GLU A 143 -8.53 4.25 0.28
C GLU A 143 -7.71 4.45 1.56
N ASP A 144 -6.76 3.58 1.88
CA ASP A 144 -6.18 3.47 3.20
C ASP A 144 -5.34 4.71 3.59
N LEU A 145 -4.59 5.32 2.67
CA LEU A 145 -3.87 6.57 2.92
C LEU A 145 -4.84 7.71 3.22
N ALA A 146 -5.94 7.79 2.48
CA ALA A 146 -7.01 8.74 2.78
C ALA A 146 -7.60 8.44 4.18
N LEU A 147 -7.91 7.18 4.48
CA LEU A 147 -8.50 6.78 5.76
C LEU A 147 -7.59 7.14 6.95
N VAL A 148 -6.30 6.85 6.87
CA VAL A 148 -5.37 7.07 7.98
C VAL A 148 -5.03 8.56 8.19
N THR A 149 -5.14 9.36 7.14
CA THR A 149 -5.05 10.83 7.20
C THR A 149 -6.40 11.49 7.52
N GLY A 150 -7.43 10.68 7.80
CA GLY A 150 -8.72 11.15 8.30
C GLY A 150 -9.70 11.59 7.22
N ARG A 151 -9.62 11.06 6.00
CA ARG A 151 -10.54 11.29 4.89
C ARG A 151 -11.24 9.97 4.53
N GLY A 152 -12.57 9.91 4.63
CA GLY A 152 -13.32 8.69 4.37
C GLY A 152 -14.38 8.40 5.42
N GLN A 153 -14.78 7.13 5.54
CA GLN A 153 -15.87 6.72 6.41
C GLN A 153 -15.52 6.96 7.90
N PRO A 154 -16.41 7.56 8.72
CA PRO A 154 -16.11 7.90 10.11
C PRO A 154 -15.69 6.74 11.03
N ASP A 155 -16.25 5.55 10.80
CA ASP A 155 -15.95 4.34 11.56
C ASP A 155 -14.57 3.72 11.25
N LEU A 156 -13.93 4.13 10.16
CA LEU A 156 -12.56 3.75 9.80
C LEU A 156 -11.55 4.88 10.05
N THR A 157 -11.94 6.12 9.77
CA THR A 157 -11.08 7.32 9.97
C THR A 157 -10.94 7.76 11.42
N GLY A 158 -11.77 7.22 12.32
CA GLY A 158 -11.90 7.67 13.72
C GLY A 158 -12.12 6.55 14.72
N ILE A 159 -11.56 5.36 14.49
CA ILE A 159 -11.58 4.23 15.43
C ILE A 159 -11.07 4.71 16.79
N GLU A 160 -11.79 4.35 17.85
CA GLU A 160 -11.52 4.82 19.23
C GLU A 160 -11.57 6.36 19.41
N GLY A 161 -12.23 7.07 18.51
CA GLY A 161 -12.34 8.54 18.55
C GLY A 161 -11.03 9.25 18.20
N ARG A 162 -10.08 8.57 17.55
CA ARG A 162 -8.76 9.10 17.20
C ARG A 162 -8.72 9.47 15.72
N ARG A 163 -8.68 10.76 15.42
CA ARG A 163 -8.62 11.28 14.04
C ARG A 163 -7.87 12.62 13.97
N PRO A 164 -7.03 12.86 12.94
CA PRO A 164 -6.47 11.82 12.06
C PRO A 164 -5.48 10.95 12.84
N TYR A 165 -5.15 9.76 12.32
CA TYR A 165 -4.10 8.92 12.95
C TYR A 165 -2.72 9.46 12.61
N PHE A 166 -2.52 9.87 11.35
CA PHE A 166 -1.34 10.58 10.89
C PHE A 166 -1.74 11.95 10.36
N ARG A 167 -0.99 12.99 10.74
CA ARG A 167 -1.16 14.32 10.12
C ARG A 167 -0.59 14.27 8.71
N ASP A 168 -1.15 15.03 7.79
CA ASP A 168 -0.67 15.11 6.39
C ASP A 168 0.84 15.41 6.30
N ILE A 169 1.32 16.34 7.14
CA ILE A 169 2.75 16.72 7.21
C ILE A 169 3.66 15.66 7.86
N ASP A 170 3.06 14.63 8.47
CA ASP A 170 3.75 13.49 9.10
C ASP A 170 3.66 12.23 8.20
N VAL A 171 3.44 12.42 6.90
CA VAL A 171 3.40 11.36 5.89
C VAL A 171 4.44 11.63 4.81
N ALA A 172 5.19 10.60 4.45
CA ALA A 172 6.06 10.57 3.28
C ALA A 172 5.67 9.41 2.36
N VAL A 173 5.19 9.73 1.15
CA VAL A 173 4.80 8.76 0.13
C VAL A 173 5.95 8.51 -0.84
N LEU A 174 6.21 7.26 -1.20
CA LEU A 174 7.32 6.85 -2.06
C LEU A 174 6.87 5.80 -3.07
N GLY A 175 7.23 5.97 -4.34
CA GLY A 175 7.07 4.92 -5.35
C GLY A 175 5.79 5.01 -6.18
N ILE A 176 4.92 5.98 -5.90
CA ILE A 176 3.72 6.20 -6.72
C ILE A 176 4.10 6.45 -8.17
N ARG A 177 3.23 6.05 -9.08
CA ARG A 177 3.45 6.34 -10.51
C ARG A 177 3.28 7.84 -10.79
N PRO A 178 3.99 8.42 -11.77
CA PRO A 178 3.87 9.84 -12.08
C PRO A 178 2.45 10.23 -12.57
N GLN A 179 1.72 9.25 -13.11
CA GLN A 179 0.33 9.36 -13.55
C GLN A 179 -0.72 9.14 -12.44
N ASP A 180 -0.31 8.91 -11.19
CA ASP A 180 -1.25 8.72 -10.08
C ASP A 180 -2.29 9.86 -10.01
N GLU A 181 -3.57 9.47 -9.95
CA GLU A 181 -4.72 10.38 -10.09
C GLU A 181 -4.76 11.45 -8.99
N TYR A 182 -4.32 11.11 -7.78
CA TYR A 182 -4.47 11.95 -6.60
C TYR A 182 -3.20 12.73 -6.24
N ARG A 183 -2.15 12.64 -7.06
CA ARG A 183 -0.84 13.29 -6.82
C ARG A 183 -0.95 14.80 -6.54
N ILE A 184 -1.84 15.50 -7.24
CA ILE A 184 -2.05 16.95 -7.04
C ILE A 184 -2.77 17.22 -5.71
N GLU A 185 -3.69 16.35 -5.31
CA GLU A 185 -4.40 16.45 -4.03
C GLU A 185 -3.47 16.16 -2.85
N LEU A 186 -2.58 15.17 -2.96
CA LEU A 186 -1.52 14.92 -1.97
C LEU A 186 -0.69 16.19 -1.74
N GLN A 187 -0.25 16.82 -2.84
CA GLN A 187 0.52 18.07 -2.76
C GLN A 187 -0.27 19.19 -2.10
N ALA A 188 -1.56 19.36 -2.45
CA ALA A 188 -2.43 20.36 -1.87
C ALA A 188 -2.71 20.13 -0.38
N ALA A 189 -2.78 18.86 0.04
CA ALA A 189 -2.89 18.47 1.45
C ALA A 189 -1.59 18.68 2.24
N GLY A 190 -0.46 18.92 1.57
CA GLY A 190 0.86 19.03 2.20
C GLY A 190 1.49 17.69 2.53
N ILE A 191 0.99 16.60 1.93
CA ILE A 191 1.61 15.27 2.01
C ILE A 191 2.82 15.26 1.08
N ALA A 192 3.99 14.98 1.65
CA ALA A 192 5.22 14.89 0.88
C ALA A 192 5.24 13.58 0.09
N TYR A 193 5.58 13.62 -1.20
CA TYR A 193 5.74 12.41 -2.00
C TYR A 193 6.97 12.46 -2.92
N ARG A 194 7.43 11.28 -3.33
CA ARG A 194 8.33 11.08 -4.47
C ARG A 194 7.78 9.96 -5.35
N ALA A 195 7.44 10.30 -6.59
CA ALA A 195 7.10 9.30 -7.57
C ALA A 195 8.36 8.56 -8.05
N VAL A 196 8.17 7.47 -8.80
CA VAL A 196 9.28 6.62 -9.28
C VAL A 196 10.40 7.40 -10.00
N PRO A 197 10.13 8.38 -10.90
CA PRO A 197 11.19 9.12 -11.58
C PRO A 197 12.10 9.90 -10.62
N GLU A 198 11.53 10.59 -9.62
CA GLU A 198 12.29 11.30 -8.61
C GLU A 198 13.04 10.34 -7.69
N LEU A 199 12.40 9.23 -7.29
CA LEU A 199 13.02 8.19 -6.48
C LEU A 199 14.26 7.62 -7.17
N ARG A 200 14.19 7.37 -8.48
CA ARG A 200 15.30 6.87 -9.31
C ARG A 200 16.41 7.89 -9.51
N SER A 201 16.03 9.13 -9.83
CA SER A 201 17.01 10.22 -10.02
C SER A 201 17.84 10.44 -8.76
N ASP A 202 17.16 10.44 -7.60
CA ASP A 202 17.82 10.57 -6.31
C ASP A 202 18.44 9.27 -5.83
N GLY A 203 17.96 8.10 -6.25
CA GLY A 203 18.37 6.80 -5.75
C GLY A 203 17.72 6.43 -4.41
N ALA A 204 17.41 5.14 -4.27
CA ALA A 204 16.64 4.58 -3.15
C ALA A 204 17.16 4.96 -1.75
N ALA A 205 18.47 4.86 -1.51
CA ALA A 205 19.06 5.20 -0.21
C ALA A 205 18.86 6.68 0.17
N ARG A 206 18.98 7.61 -0.80
CA ARG A 206 18.72 9.03 -0.56
C ARG A 206 17.24 9.32 -0.39
N SER A 207 16.36 8.58 -1.08
CA SER A 207 14.91 8.66 -0.87
C SER A 207 14.49 8.18 0.52
N ALA A 208 15.10 7.11 1.05
CA ALA A 208 14.89 6.70 2.43
C ALA A 208 15.37 7.78 3.44
N GLN A 209 16.53 8.40 3.17
CA GLN A 209 17.02 9.52 3.98
C GLN A 209 16.06 10.71 3.94
N TRP A 210 15.54 11.06 2.76
CA TRP A 210 14.58 12.14 2.59
C TRP A 210 13.29 11.87 3.37
N ALA A 211 12.73 10.66 3.31
CA ALA A 211 11.52 10.33 4.07
C ALA A 211 11.76 10.49 5.58
N ARG A 212 12.93 10.08 6.08
CA ARG A 212 13.33 10.31 7.48
C ARG A 212 13.48 11.80 7.83
N GLN A 213 13.86 12.65 6.88
CA GLN A 213 13.94 14.09 7.08
C GLN A 213 12.55 14.73 7.11
N VAL A 214 11.62 14.30 6.25
CA VAL A 214 10.21 14.72 6.33
C VAL A 214 9.66 14.44 7.73
N LEU A 215 9.96 13.27 8.29
CA LEU A 215 9.48 12.82 9.59
C LEU A 215 10.41 13.19 10.77
N GLN A 216 11.33 14.14 10.61
CA GLN A 216 12.34 14.44 11.63
C GLN A 216 11.75 14.91 12.98
N ASP A 217 10.57 15.55 12.93
CA ASP A 217 9.85 16.03 14.11
C ASP A 217 8.98 14.95 14.78
N CYS A 218 8.86 13.76 14.17
CA CYS A 218 8.09 12.64 14.73
C CYS A 218 8.95 11.81 15.69
N ASP A 219 8.43 11.43 16.84
CA ASP A 219 9.08 10.54 17.81
C ASP A 219 9.45 9.18 17.18
N GLY A 220 8.64 8.71 16.23
CA GLY A 220 8.92 7.56 15.39
C GLY A 220 8.01 7.50 14.15
N TYR A 221 8.14 6.46 13.35
CA TYR A 221 7.26 6.23 12.20
C TYR A 221 7.03 4.75 11.91
N TRP A 222 5.92 4.47 11.24
CA TRP A 222 5.61 3.16 10.66
C TRP A 222 6.00 3.15 9.18
N VAL A 223 6.35 1.98 8.65
CA VAL A 223 6.59 1.78 7.21
C VAL A 223 5.54 0.82 6.68
N HIS A 224 4.71 1.32 5.77
CA HIS A 224 3.79 0.55 4.96
C HIS A 224 4.44 0.22 3.61
N ILE A 225 4.32 -1.03 3.17
CA ILE A 225 4.77 -1.47 1.85
C ILE A 225 3.62 -2.21 1.17
N ASP A 226 3.11 -1.63 0.10
CA ASP A 226 2.40 -2.35 -0.94
C ASP A 226 3.44 -2.93 -1.92
N VAL A 227 3.36 -4.23 -2.18
CA VAL A 227 4.26 -4.93 -3.09
C VAL A 227 4.10 -4.46 -4.54
N ASP A 228 2.95 -3.88 -4.92
CA ASP A 228 2.69 -3.33 -6.25
C ASP A 228 3.52 -2.07 -6.59
N VAL A 229 4.26 -1.54 -5.61
CA VAL A 229 5.31 -0.55 -5.86
C VAL A 229 6.36 -1.09 -6.84
N LEU A 230 6.55 -2.41 -6.85
CA LEU A 230 7.43 -3.11 -7.78
C LEU A 230 6.83 -3.12 -9.18
N ASP A 231 7.69 -3.06 -10.18
CA ASP A 231 7.25 -3.18 -11.57
C ASP A 231 6.69 -4.59 -11.84
N PRO A 232 5.56 -4.74 -12.57
CA PRO A 232 5.01 -6.04 -12.96
C PRO A 232 5.97 -6.93 -13.75
N ALA A 233 7.01 -6.36 -14.39
CA ALA A 233 8.07 -7.13 -15.03
C ALA A 233 8.91 -7.95 -14.04
N VAL A 234 8.94 -7.57 -12.77
CA VAL A 234 9.66 -8.30 -11.70
C VAL A 234 8.73 -8.86 -10.63
N MET A 235 7.53 -8.30 -10.48
CA MET A 235 6.52 -8.75 -9.53
C MET A 235 5.11 -8.60 -10.11
N PRO A 236 4.64 -9.57 -10.91
CA PRO A 236 3.27 -9.58 -11.42
C PRO A 236 2.26 -10.14 -10.42
N ALA A 237 2.72 -10.73 -9.31
CA ALA A 237 1.88 -11.45 -8.36
C ALA A 237 1.26 -10.53 -7.29
N VAL A 238 0.47 -9.57 -7.76
CA VAL A 238 -0.24 -8.56 -6.96
C VAL A 238 -1.65 -8.34 -7.52
N ASP A 239 -2.56 -7.77 -6.73
CA ASP A 239 -3.95 -7.54 -7.14
C ASP A 239 -4.10 -6.40 -8.17
N ALA A 240 -3.23 -5.38 -8.15
CA ALA A 240 -3.31 -4.19 -9.00
C ALA A 240 -1.97 -3.82 -9.68
N PRO A 241 -1.42 -4.65 -10.59
CA PRO A 241 -0.13 -4.35 -11.21
C PRO A 241 -0.18 -3.10 -12.11
N ASP A 242 0.70 -2.11 -11.88
CA ASP A 242 0.89 -0.94 -12.77
C ASP A 242 2.34 -0.81 -13.24
N ALA A 243 2.53 -0.60 -14.55
CA ALA A 243 3.85 -0.52 -15.17
C ALA A 243 4.62 0.75 -14.76
N GLY A 244 5.95 0.68 -14.82
CA GLY A 244 6.83 1.78 -14.45
C GLY A 244 7.17 1.81 -12.95
N GLY A 245 7.03 0.69 -12.26
CA GLY A 245 7.40 0.52 -10.85
C GLY A 245 8.90 0.40 -10.63
N ILE A 246 9.30 0.23 -9.38
CA ILE A 246 10.71 0.04 -8.99
C ILE A 246 11.12 -1.44 -9.06
N ALA A 247 12.43 -1.71 -9.11
CA ALA A 247 12.96 -3.07 -9.04
C ALA A 247 13.22 -3.53 -7.58
N TYR A 248 13.37 -4.84 -7.36
CA TYR A 248 13.71 -5.41 -6.03
C TYR A 248 14.89 -4.72 -5.36
N ALA A 249 15.98 -4.47 -6.11
CA ALA A 249 17.18 -3.82 -5.57
C ALA A 249 16.91 -2.38 -5.08
N GLU A 250 15.99 -1.66 -5.73
CA GLU A 250 15.60 -0.31 -5.32
C GLU A 250 14.78 -0.38 -4.01
N LEU A 251 13.80 -1.29 -3.94
CA LEU A 251 12.99 -1.48 -2.74
C LEU A 251 13.81 -2.01 -1.55
N GLU A 252 14.75 -2.92 -1.78
CA GLU A 252 15.69 -3.42 -0.76
C GLU A 252 16.52 -2.29 -0.14
N LEU A 253 17.15 -1.46 -0.97
CA LEU A 253 17.93 -0.32 -0.51
C LEU A 253 17.08 0.73 0.20
N LEU A 254 15.84 0.93 -0.27
CA LEU A 254 14.88 1.82 0.37
C LEU A 254 14.53 1.29 1.77
N LEU A 255 14.11 0.04 1.89
CA LEU A 255 13.77 -0.62 3.14
C LEU A 255 14.94 -0.57 4.12
N ALA A 256 16.15 -0.94 3.68
CA ALA A 256 17.36 -0.87 4.50
C ALA A 256 17.62 0.53 5.05
N GLY A 257 17.48 1.58 4.23
CA GLY A 257 17.64 2.97 4.67
C GLY A 257 16.57 3.41 5.66
N LEU A 258 15.32 2.97 5.46
CA LEU A 258 14.17 3.29 6.30
C LEU A 258 14.24 2.60 7.66
N VAL A 259 14.72 1.36 7.76
CA VAL A 259 14.79 0.64 9.05
C VAL A 259 16.10 0.86 9.80
N ASN A 260 17.11 1.48 9.17
CA ASN A 260 18.40 1.81 9.77
C ASN A 260 18.33 3.03 10.72
N THR A 261 17.45 2.95 11.71
CA THR A 261 17.30 3.90 12.82
C THR A 261 16.43 3.31 13.93
N SER A 262 16.57 3.81 15.15
CA SER A 262 15.71 3.45 16.28
C SER A 262 14.29 4.01 16.16
N ARG A 263 14.05 5.01 15.30
CA ARG A 263 12.75 5.70 15.13
C ARG A 263 11.73 4.95 14.26
N CYS A 264 12.18 4.02 13.41
CA CYS A 264 11.26 3.14 12.68
C CYS A 264 10.68 2.12 13.66
N LEU A 265 9.37 2.19 13.89
CA LEU A 265 8.66 1.36 14.87
C LEU A 265 8.42 -0.06 14.39
N GLY A 266 8.26 -0.25 13.08
CA GLY A 266 7.93 -1.52 12.45
C GLY A 266 7.68 -1.36 10.96
N VAL A 267 7.51 -2.49 10.29
CA VAL A 267 7.21 -2.58 8.86
C VAL A 267 6.02 -3.51 8.69
N GLU A 268 5.16 -3.20 7.74
CA GLU A 268 4.22 -4.16 7.15
C GLU A 268 4.45 -4.31 5.65
N LEU A 269 4.15 -5.49 5.12
CA LEU A 269 4.21 -5.82 3.70
C LEU A 269 2.88 -6.44 3.28
N THR A 270 2.30 -5.93 2.19
CA THR A 270 0.92 -6.20 1.78
C THR A 270 0.83 -6.47 0.27
N VAL A 271 -0.33 -6.96 -0.19
CA VAL A 271 -0.78 -7.10 -1.59
C VAL A 271 0.03 -8.06 -2.46
N PHE A 272 0.92 -8.87 -1.88
CA PHE A 272 1.39 -10.08 -2.56
C PHE A 272 0.24 -11.10 -2.67
N ASP A 273 -0.09 -11.56 -3.87
CA ASP A 273 -1.11 -12.58 -4.09
C ASP A 273 -0.49 -13.88 -4.64
N PRO A 274 -0.34 -14.91 -3.78
CA PRO A 274 0.19 -16.22 -4.19
C PRO A 274 -0.64 -16.95 -5.24
N ASP A 275 -1.90 -16.56 -5.50
CA ASP A 275 -2.69 -17.16 -6.59
C ASP A 275 -2.10 -16.85 -7.97
N TYR A 276 -1.25 -15.82 -8.06
CA TYR A 276 -0.47 -15.47 -9.26
C TYR A 276 1.00 -15.94 -9.19
N ASP A 277 1.38 -16.70 -8.15
CA ASP A 277 2.73 -17.27 -7.97
C ASP A 277 2.68 -18.79 -7.66
N PRO A 278 2.20 -19.62 -8.61
CA PRO A 278 1.96 -21.04 -8.37
C PRO A 278 3.23 -21.84 -8.03
N ASP A 279 4.40 -21.35 -8.46
CA ASP A 279 5.70 -22.00 -8.24
C ASP A 279 6.46 -21.41 -7.03
N GLY A 280 5.91 -20.40 -6.35
CA GLY A 280 6.54 -19.73 -5.20
C GLY A 280 7.79 -18.92 -5.55
N GLN A 281 8.02 -18.61 -6.82
CA GLN A 281 9.23 -17.90 -7.24
C GLN A 281 9.24 -16.48 -6.67
N TYR A 282 8.13 -15.76 -6.79
CA TYR A 282 8.00 -14.39 -6.35
C TYR A 282 7.96 -14.28 -4.82
N ALA A 283 7.37 -15.25 -4.13
CA ALA A 283 7.48 -15.39 -2.68
C ALA A 283 8.95 -15.51 -2.24
N GLY A 284 9.74 -16.33 -2.95
CA GLY A 284 11.17 -16.47 -2.71
C GLY A 284 11.94 -15.15 -2.84
N GLU A 285 11.72 -14.40 -3.92
CA GLU A 285 12.33 -13.08 -4.16
C GLU A 285 11.94 -12.06 -3.08
N LEU A 286 10.67 -12.03 -2.65
CA LEU A 286 10.23 -11.18 -1.53
C LEU A 286 10.90 -11.56 -0.21
N VAL A 287 11.09 -12.85 0.07
CA VAL A 287 11.83 -13.29 1.26
C VAL A 287 13.30 -12.84 1.19
N GLU A 288 13.95 -12.92 0.03
CA GLU A 288 15.31 -12.37 -0.13
C GLU A 288 15.37 -10.86 0.13
N LEU A 289 14.43 -10.12 -0.43
CA LEU A 289 14.30 -8.68 -0.22
C LEU A 289 14.10 -8.35 1.26
N LEU A 290 13.20 -9.05 1.96
CA LEU A 290 12.95 -8.83 3.38
C LEU A 290 14.17 -9.17 4.23
N VAL A 291 14.85 -10.27 3.94
CA VAL A 291 16.06 -10.68 4.67
C VAL A 291 17.18 -9.65 4.54
N THR A 292 17.40 -9.14 3.34
CA THR A 292 18.48 -8.18 3.08
C THR A 292 18.09 -6.78 3.53
N GLY A 293 16.89 -6.32 3.20
CA GLY A 293 16.37 -5.01 3.56
C GLY A 293 16.20 -4.82 5.07
N LEU A 294 15.88 -5.87 5.83
CA LEU A 294 15.73 -5.79 7.29
C LEU A 294 17.02 -6.07 8.07
N ALA A 295 18.12 -6.41 7.41
CA ALA A 295 19.41 -6.65 8.06
C ALA A 295 19.84 -5.52 9.04
N PRO A 296 19.61 -4.22 8.76
CA PRO A 296 19.95 -3.14 9.69
C PRO A 296 19.20 -3.17 11.04
N VAL A 297 18.02 -3.80 11.13
CA VAL A 297 17.26 -3.91 12.39
C VAL A 297 18.03 -4.71 13.45
N GLY A 298 18.72 -5.77 12.99
CA GLY A 298 19.60 -6.61 13.80
C GLY A 298 20.95 -5.97 14.09
N ALA A 299 21.31 -4.87 13.44
CA ALA A 299 22.56 -4.13 13.64
C ALA A 299 22.43 -3.03 14.72
N ALA A 300 23.55 -2.42 15.11
CA ALA A 300 23.51 -1.20 15.92
C ALA A 300 23.07 -0.02 15.03
N PRO A 301 22.08 0.81 15.44
CA PRO A 301 21.63 1.93 14.63
C PRO A 301 22.75 2.94 14.36
N VAL A 302 22.83 3.46 13.14
CA VAL A 302 23.73 4.55 12.78
C VAL A 302 22.98 5.88 13.00
N ASP A 303 22.69 6.21 14.25
CA ASP A 303 22.15 7.54 14.56
C ASP A 303 23.34 8.53 14.53
N GLY A 304 23.36 9.40 13.51
CA GLY A 304 24.41 10.39 13.32
C GLY A 304 24.55 11.31 14.54
N ALA A 305 25.79 11.61 14.92
CA ALA A 305 26.12 12.54 15.99
C ALA A 305 25.47 13.91 15.73
N GLY A 306 24.35 14.22 16.38
CA GLY A 306 23.68 15.50 16.16
C GLY A 306 22.25 15.69 16.67
N SER A 307 21.63 14.75 17.40
CA SER A 307 20.38 15.05 18.13
C SER A 307 20.31 14.24 19.42
N ALA A 308 20.57 14.92 20.53
CA ALA A 308 20.41 14.40 21.88
C ALA A 308 18.94 14.46 22.32
N SER A 309 18.03 13.90 21.52
CA SER A 309 16.75 13.40 22.03
C SER A 309 16.91 11.89 22.11
N GLY A 310 17.31 11.38 23.28
CA GLY A 310 17.37 9.94 23.51
C GLY A 310 16.00 9.36 23.22
N ALA A 311 15.87 8.59 22.12
CA ALA A 311 14.62 7.99 21.69
C ALA A 311 14.03 7.19 22.86
N ARG A 312 13.09 7.82 23.56
CA ARG A 312 12.40 7.22 24.70
C ARG A 312 11.51 6.15 24.10
N ARG A 313 11.65 4.90 24.55
CA ARG A 313 10.79 3.81 24.06
C ARG A 313 9.33 4.26 24.19
N PRO A 314 8.53 4.12 23.12
CA PRO A 314 7.14 4.52 23.17
C PRO A 314 6.45 3.77 24.31
N ARG A 315 5.77 4.51 25.18
CA ARG A 315 4.91 3.90 26.20
C ARG A 315 3.66 3.45 25.47
N VAL A 316 3.55 2.15 25.24
CA VAL A 316 2.32 1.53 24.72
C VAL A 316 1.35 1.39 25.90
N PRO A 317 0.22 2.10 25.93
CA PRO A 317 -0.80 1.84 26.94
C PRO A 317 -1.37 0.45 26.69
N ILE A 318 -1.27 -0.46 27.66
CA ILE A 318 -1.95 -1.75 27.57
C ILE A 318 -3.44 -1.47 27.80
N ALA A 319 -4.22 -1.37 26.72
CA ALA A 319 -5.67 -1.31 26.82
C ALA A 319 -6.20 -2.68 27.29
N ARG A 320 -7.02 -2.69 28.33
CA ARG A 320 -7.91 -3.82 28.59
C ARG A 320 -9.05 -3.71 27.58
N SER A 321 -9.11 -4.64 26.63
CA SER A 321 -10.21 -4.74 25.68
C SER A 321 -11.54 -4.83 26.42
N THR A 322 -12.34 -3.76 26.35
CA THR A 322 -13.78 -3.80 26.60
C THR A 322 -14.45 -3.41 25.30
N PHE A 323 -14.69 -4.40 24.44
CA PHE A 323 -15.66 -4.26 23.36
C PHE A 323 -17.06 -4.22 23.98
N ALA A 324 -17.45 -3.05 24.48
CA ALA A 324 -18.83 -2.68 24.66
C ALA A 324 -19.01 -1.34 23.93
N ASP A 325 -20.01 -1.30 23.05
CA ASP A 325 -20.53 -0.09 22.42
C ASP A 325 -19.76 0.47 21.20
N PHE A 326 -19.58 -0.35 20.17
CA PHE A 326 -19.65 0.15 18.79
C PHE A 326 -21.02 -0.23 18.22
N ALA A 327 -22.01 0.65 18.39
CA ALA A 327 -23.22 0.58 17.59
C ALA A 327 -22.90 1.18 16.21
N PRO A 328 -23.10 0.46 15.09
CA PRO A 328 -22.98 1.07 13.77
C PRO A 328 -23.94 2.27 13.70
N ALA A 329 -23.47 3.38 13.13
CA ALA A 329 -24.35 4.51 12.86
C ALA A 329 -25.55 4.01 12.02
N PRO A 330 -26.80 4.40 12.34
CA PRO A 330 -27.96 3.96 11.58
C PRO A 330 -27.78 4.40 10.12
N ARG A 331 -28.01 3.47 9.18
CA ARG A 331 -28.06 3.78 7.75
C ARG A 331 -29.02 4.96 7.55
N GLN A 332 -28.52 6.09 7.07
CA GLN A 332 -29.39 7.20 6.68
C GLN A 332 -30.23 6.71 5.49
N SER A 333 -31.52 6.53 5.73
CA SER A 333 -32.47 6.23 4.65
C SER A 333 -32.53 7.44 3.72
N PRO A 334 -32.56 7.24 2.38
CA PRO A 334 -32.69 8.36 1.47
C PRO A 334 -33.99 9.10 1.75
N GLU A 335 -33.88 10.41 1.91
CA GLU A 335 -34.98 11.33 2.11
C GLU A 335 -36.01 11.15 0.97
N ALA A 336 -37.27 10.90 1.34
CA ALA A 336 -38.34 10.67 0.39
C ALA A 336 -38.52 11.91 -0.52
N PRO A 337 -38.69 11.75 -1.85
CA PRO A 337 -38.88 12.90 -2.72
C PRO A 337 -40.23 13.57 -2.43
N ALA A 338 -40.21 14.90 -2.43
CA ALA A 338 -41.37 15.77 -2.22
C ALA A 338 -42.56 15.44 -3.16
N PRO A 339 -43.82 15.67 -2.73
CA PRO A 339 -44.99 15.23 -3.47
C PRO A 339 -45.14 16.01 -4.78
N ARG A 340 -45.23 15.27 -5.90
CA ARG A 340 -45.57 15.82 -7.20
C ARG A 340 -47.05 16.22 -7.22
N ARG A 341 -47.34 17.42 -7.73
CA ARG A 341 -48.69 17.92 -7.99
C ARG A 341 -49.39 17.07 -9.05
N SER A 342 -50.65 16.74 -8.79
CA SER A 342 -51.59 16.07 -9.70
C SER A 342 -51.93 16.94 -10.92
N PRO A 343 -52.14 16.35 -12.11
CA PRO A 343 -53.04 16.89 -13.11
C PRO A 343 -54.40 16.18 -13.09
N GLU A 344 -55.43 16.93 -13.50
CA GLU A 344 -56.86 16.61 -13.47
C GLU A 344 -57.27 15.38 -14.29
N ALA A 345 -58.42 14.80 -13.90
CA ALA A 345 -59.12 13.70 -14.56
C ALA A 345 -59.79 14.11 -15.88
N PRO A 346 -60.26 13.11 -16.66
CA PRO A 346 -61.70 13.13 -16.93
C PRO A 346 -62.43 11.79 -16.74
N ALA A 347 -63.70 11.99 -16.37
CA ALA A 347 -64.93 11.21 -16.34
C ALA A 347 -65.03 9.73 -16.75
N ALA A 348 -66.00 9.10 -16.08
CA ALA A 348 -66.42 7.71 -16.06
C ALA A 348 -67.23 7.24 -17.27
N GLU A 349 -67.25 5.92 -17.49
CA GLU A 349 -68.43 5.17 -17.94
C GLU A 349 -68.39 3.74 -17.33
N GLU A 350 -69.57 3.25 -16.96
CA GLU A 350 -69.89 2.06 -16.14
C GLU A 350 -70.29 0.82 -17.01
N PRO A 351 -70.64 -0.37 -16.47
CA PRO A 351 -70.10 -1.64 -16.93
C PRO A 351 -71.11 -2.64 -17.55
N ALA A 352 -70.59 -3.70 -18.17
CA ALA A 352 -71.28 -4.96 -18.48
C ALA A 352 -70.22 -6.07 -18.69
N GLU A 353 -70.40 -7.37 -18.51
CA GLU A 353 -71.32 -8.26 -17.80
C GLU A 353 -70.61 -9.64 -17.89
N GLN A 354 -70.64 -10.47 -16.84
CA GLN A 354 -70.06 -11.83 -16.86
C GLN A 354 -71.04 -12.82 -17.53
N PRO A 355 -70.52 -13.94 -18.09
CA PRO A 355 -71.05 -15.21 -17.59
C PRO A 355 -70.02 -16.33 -17.37
N LYS A 356 -70.25 -17.00 -16.24
CA LYS A 356 -70.08 -18.39 -15.77
C LYS A 356 -69.25 -19.44 -16.54
N ALA A 357 -68.63 -20.25 -15.69
CA ALA A 357 -67.80 -21.43 -15.92
C ALA A 357 -68.50 -22.66 -16.52
N THR A 358 -67.70 -23.50 -17.18
CA THR A 358 -67.88 -24.96 -17.32
C THR A 358 -66.53 -25.69 -17.27
N SER A 359 -66.62 -26.96 -16.92
CA SER A 359 -65.64 -27.91 -16.36
C SER A 359 -64.60 -28.53 -17.31
N ASP A 360 -63.59 -29.14 -16.68
CA ASP A 360 -62.82 -30.35 -17.05
C ASP A 360 -62.02 -30.36 -18.36
N ALA A 361 -60.68 -30.33 -18.22
CA ALA A 361 -59.75 -31.36 -18.70
C ALA A 361 -58.30 -30.89 -18.53
N ALA A 362 -57.41 -31.80 -18.11
CA ALA A 362 -55.99 -31.57 -17.86
C ALA A 362 -55.23 -31.04 -19.10
N PRO A 363 -54.23 -30.13 -18.94
CA PRO A 363 -53.35 -29.81 -20.05
C PRO A 363 -52.11 -30.73 -20.06
N ALA A 364 -51.88 -31.31 -21.23
CA ALA A 364 -50.67 -32.01 -21.61
C ALA A 364 -49.43 -31.10 -21.51
N ALA A 365 -48.27 -31.73 -21.33
CA ALA A 365 -46.96 -31.10 -21.26
C ALA A 365 -46.66 -30.23 -22.51
N PRO A 366 -46.03 -29.06 -22.36
CA PRO A 366 -45.64 -28.24 -23.51
C PRO A 366 -44.45 -28.88 -24.23
N GLU A 367 -44.56 -28.98 -25.56
CA GLU A 367 -43.47 -29.37 -26.45
C GLU A 367 -42.27 -28.40 -26.32
N PRO A 368 -41.03 -28.89 -26.46
CA PRO A 368 -39.83 -28.06 -26.31
C PRO A 368 -39.74 -27.03 -27.45
N ARG A 369 -39.49 -25.78 -27.09
CA ARG A 369 -39.21 -24.69 -28.05
C ARG A 369 -37.93 -25.02 -28.84
N PRO A 370 -37.86 -24.70 -30.15
CA PRO A 370 -36.62 -24.85 -30.91
C PRO A 370 -35.54 -23.91 -30.37
N ALA A 371 -34.30 -24.40 -30.33
CA ALA A 371 -33.13 -23.66 -29.87
C ALA A 371 -32.92 -22.39 -30.73
N PRO A 372 -32.49 -21.26 -30.14
CA PRO A 372 -32.15 -20.06 -30.91
C PRO A 372 -30.93 -20.32 -31.80
N GLU A 373 -31.00 -19.84 -33.04
CA GLU A 373 -29.91 -19.93 -34.01
C GLU A 373 -28.63 -19.27 -33.47
N PRO A 374 -27.44 -19.85 -33.74
CA PRO A 374 -26.17 -19.28 -33.29
C PRO A 374 -25.93 -17.92 -33.96
N ARG A 375 -25.59 -16.91 -33.16
CA ARG A 375 -25.18 -15.60 -33.68
C ARG A 375 -23.93 -15.76 -34.56
N PRO A 376 -23.82 -15.03 -35.68
CA PRO A 376 -22.59 -15.05 -36.49
C PRO A 376 -21.41 -14.56 -35.65
N ALA A 377 -20.26 -15.22 -35.82
CA ALA A 377 -19.01 -14.85 -35.17
C ALA A 377 -18.61 -13.41 -35.55
N PRO A 378 -18.02 -12.63 -34.63
CA PRO A 378 -17.47 -11.32 -34.97
C PRO A 378 -16.34 -11.48 -36.00
N GLU A 379 -16.33 -10.60 -37.00
CA GLU A 379 -15.27 -10.56 -38.02
C GLU A 379 -13.89 -10.36 -37.37
N PRO A 380 -12.83 -11.02 -37.86
CA PRO A 380 -11.49 -10.83 -37.32
C PRO A 380 -11.01 -9.40 -37.59
N GLU A 381 -10.46 -8.74 -36.56
CA GLU A 381 -9.82 -7.43 -36.72
C GLU A 381 -8.73 -7.47 -37.81
N PRO A 382 -8.59 -6.41 -38.62
CA PRO A 382 -7.55 -6.34 -39.62
C PRO A 382 -6.17 -6.34 -38.95
N ALA A 383 -5.25 -7.16 -39.48
CA ALA A 383 -3.88 -7.26 -39.00
C ALA A 383 -3.19 -5.88 -38.98
N PRO A 384 -2.38 -5.56 -37.95
CA PRO A 384 -1.65 -4.30 -37.89
C PRO A 384 -0.67 -4.19 -39.06
N GLU A 385 -0.62 -3.01 -39.69
CA GLU A 385 0.30 -2.72 -40.78
C GLU A 385 1.77 -2.94 -40.35
N PRO A 386 2.62 -3.49 -41.24
CA PRO A 386 4.03 -3.70 -40.92
C PRO A 386 4.73 -2.36 -40.72
N ARG A 387 5.37 -2.18 -39.56
CA ARG A 387 6.22 -1.02 -39.25
C ARG A 387 7.32 -0.89 -40.32
N PRO A 388 7.66 0.31 -40.78
CA PRO A 388 8.78 0.51 -41.70
C PRO A 388 10.08 0.04 -41.04
N ALA A 389 10.91 -0.66 -41.82
CA ALA A 389 12.21 -1.17 -41.39
C ALA A 389 13.11 -0.02 -40.90
N ALA A 390 13.72 -0.21 -39.73
CA ALA A 390 14.70 0.72 -39.19
C ALA A 390 15.91 0.81 -40.15
N GLU A 391 16.28 2.03 -40.51
CA GLU A 391 17.50 2.30 -41.27
C GLU A 391 18.74 1.85 -40.47
N PRO A 392 19.77 1.29 -41.14
CA PRO A 392 20.95 0.80 -40.46
C PRO A 392 21.76 1.97 -39.90
N VAL A 393 21.89 2.03 -38.58
CA VAL A 393 22.84 2.91 -37.89
C VAL A 393 24.25 2.47 -38.26
N THR A 394 24.93 3.27 -39.07
CA THR A 394 26.36 3.14 -39.38
C THR A 394 27.17 3.55 -38.17
N VAL A 395 27.91 2.60 -37.59
CA VAL A 395 28.94 2.84 -36.58
C VAL A 395 30.24 3.22 -37.31
N PRO A 396 30.82 4.42 -37.10
CA PRO A 396 32.16 4.71 -37.57
C PRO A 396 33.20 4.14 -36.61
N THR A 397 34.15 3.43 -37.21
CA THR A 397 35.25 2.66 -36.64
C THR A 397 36.28 3.52 -35.89
N GLN A 398 36.95 2.88 -34.93
CA GLN A 398 38.02 3.37 -34.06
C GLN A 398 39.07 4.28 -34.76
N ALA A 399 39.31 5.44 -34.15
CA ALA A 399 40.52 6.24 -34.38
C ALA A 399 41.63 5.79 -33.41
N GLY A 400 42.83 5.56 -33.95
CA GLY A 400 44.01 5.11 -33.22
C GLY A 400 44.56 6.12 -32.19
N PRO A 401 45.56 5.70 -31.39
CA PRO A 401 46.02 6.44 -30.22
C PRO A 401 46.85 7.66 -30.64
N PRO A 402 46.72 8.82 -29.97
CA PRO A 402 47.64 9.94 -30.14
C PRO A 402 48.89 9.79 -29.26
N ASP A 403 50.03 10.14 -29.85
CA ASP A 403 51.37 10.23 -29.27
C ASP A 403 51.49 11.21 -28.08
N GLU A 404 52.19 10.80 -27.01
CA GLU A 404 52.94 11.68 -26.10
C GLU A 404 54.13 12.29 -26.87
N PRO A 405 54.59 13.56 -26.67
CA PRO A 405 55.26 13.91 -25.40
C PRO A 405 55.45 15.42 -25.00
N LYS A 406 55.83 15.61 -23.73
CA LYS A 406 56.91 16.47 -23.16
C LYS A 406 56.52 17.42 -22.01
N ALA A 407 57.19 17.17 -20.89
CA ALA A 407 57.18 17.91 -19.63
C ALA A 407 57.73 19.35 -19.73
N PRO A 408 57.27 20.28 -18.87
CA PRO A 408 57.88 21.60 -18.73
C PRO A 408 59.18 21.55 -17.92
N LYS A 409 60.21 22.22 -18.46
CA LYS A 409 61.54 22.38 -17.86
C LYS A 409 61.46 23.21 -16.57
N ARG A 410 62.07 22.69 -15.50
CA ARG A 410 62.43 23.43 -14.30
C ARG A 410 63.38 24.58 -14.67
N GLN A 411 62.98 25.81 -14.35
CA GLN A 411 63.87 26.96 -14.36
C GLN A 411 64.58 27.00 -13.00
N VAL A 412 65.90 26.82 -13.04
CA VAL A 412 66.79 26.98 -11.90
C VAL A 412 67.25 28.43 -11.94
N ASP A 413 66.95 29.20 -10.90
CA ASP A 413 67.54 30.52 -10.70
C ASP A 413 68.37 30.51 -9.41
N HIS A 414 69.59 31.03 -9.49
CA HIS A 414 70.61 30.97 -8.44
C HIS A 414 70.85 32.37 -7.85
N GLY A 415 70.40 32.55 -6.61
CA GLY A 415 71.04 33.36 -5.54
C GLY A 415 70.80 34.88 -5.52
N PRO A 416 71.27 35.61 -4.46
CA PRO A 416 71.79 35.14 -3.18
C PRO A 416 71.22 35.84 -1.91
N GLY A 417 71.29 35.14 -0.76
CA GLY A 417 71.71 35.71 0.53
C GLY A 417 70.67 36.38 1.45
N LYS A 418 70.46 35.81 2.65
CA LYS A 418 71.06 36.30 3.91
C LYS A 418 70.62 35.45 5.12
N LEU A 419 71.60 35.23 5.99
CA LEU A 419 71.57 34.57 7.29
C LEU A 419 70.46 35.09 8.22
N ARG A 420 69.94 34.20 9.08
CA ARG A 420 70.14 34.30 10.55
C ARG A 420 69.72 33.03 11.29
N ARG A 421 70.67 32.50 12.06
CA ARG A 421 70.53 31.40 13.02
C ARG A 421 69.62 31.81 14.19
N ARG A 422 68.81 30.88 14.69
CA ARG A 422 68.27 30.87 16.06
C ARG A 422 68.99 29.80 16.89
N PRO A 423 69.25 30.03 18.19
CA PRO A 423 69.81 29.02 19.06
C PRO A 423 68.73 28.10 19.62
N ALA A 424 69.16 26.90 19.98
CA ALA A 424 68.39 25.87 20.67
C ALA A 424 68.35 26.12 22.18
N THR A 425 67.24 25.74 22.80
CA THR A 425 67.14 24.89 23.99
C THR A 425 65.77 24.25 23.98
#